data_AF-A0A351AVB7-F1
#
_entry.id   AF-A0A351AVB7-F1
#
_cell.length_a   1.000
_cell.length_b   1.000
_cell.length_c   1.000
_cell.angle_alpha   90.00
_cell.angle_beta   90.00
_cell.angle_gamma   90.00
#
_symmetry.space_group_name_H-M   'P 1'
#
loop_
_entity.id
_entity.type
_entity.pdbx_description
1 polymer ?
#
loop_
_entity_poly.entity_id
_entity_poly.type
_entity_poly.pdbx_seq_one_letter_code
_entity_poly.pdbx_strand_id
1 'polypeptide(L)'
;MYKEICTVDYKTLGQNIRRLRVTQGFRQEDLAEKCGCTTSHIGQIENGRVKPSLEMTVRIANALNATTDQLLAHEFSRPEKIYLKEIAERIEKYPVSKRILACEGFNTYLDSLGKFSKT
;
A
#
# COMPACT_ATOMS: atom_id res chain seq x y z
N MET A 1 -6.15 -19.01 -28.33
CA MET A 1 -5.88 -17.60 -28.02
C MET A 1 -6.03 -17.42 -26.52
N TYR A 2 -5.01 -17.80 -25.75
CA TYR A 2 -5.06 -17.60 -24.31
C TYR A 2 -4.96 -16.09 -24.06
N LYS A 3 -5.98 -15.54 -23.40
CA LYS A 3 -6.00 -14.18 -22.85
C LYS A 3 -4.64 -13.87 -22.23
N GLU A 4 -4.18 -12.63 -22.39
CA GLU A 4 -3.09 -12.06 -21.60
C GLU A 4 -3.19 -12.57 -20.16
N ILE A 5 -2.21 -13.37 -19.76
CA ILE A 5 -2.11 -13.84 -18.39
C ILE A 5 -1.84 -12.57 -17.58
N CYS A 6 -2.77 -12.18 -16.73
CA CYS A 6 -2.59 -11.09 -15.78
C CYS A 6 -1.46 -11.51 -14.83
N THR A 7 -0.23 -11.11 -15.16
CA THR A 7 0.95 -11.36 -14.35
C THR A 7 1.15 -10.20 -13.41
N VAL A 8 1.21 -10.49 -12.11
CA VAL A 8 1.53 -9.49 -11.09
C VAL A 8 2.89 -8.83 -11.37
N ASP A 9 2.94 -7.51 -11.29
CA ASP A 9 4.19 -6.75 -11.33
C ASP A 9 4.89 -6.80 -9.96
N TYR A 10 5.77 -7.80 -9.81
CA TYR A 10 6.54 -8.00 -8.58
C TYR A 10 7.49 -6.85 -8.24
N LYS A 11 7.88 -6.01 -9.20
CA LYS A 11 8.69 -4.82 -8.92
C LYS A 11 7.86 -3.79 -8.19
N THR A 12 6.63 -3.55 -8.66
CA THR A 12 5.70 -2.61 -8.03
C THR A 12 5.21 -3.12 -6.67
N LEU A 13 4.94 -4.44 -6.55
CA LEU A 13 4.67 -5.07 -5.24
C LEU A 13 5.83 -4.86 -4.26
N GLY A 14 7.06 -5.13 -4.69
CA GLY A 14 8.26 -4.95 -3.85
C GLY A 14 8.44 -3.51 -3.38
N GLN A 15 8.21 -2.53 -4.27
CA GLN A 15 8.24 -1.11 -3.93
C GLN A 15 7.17 -0.72 -2.91
N ASN A 16 5.95 -1.26 -3.04
CA ASN A 16 4.87 -1.04 -2.07
C ASN A 16 5.20 -1.61 -0.69
N ILE A 17 5.72 -2.85 -0.63
CA ILE A 17 6.19 -3.47 0.61
C ILE A 17 7.25 -2.59 1.27
N ARG A 18 8.25 -2.14 0.51
CA ARG A 18 9.31 -1.25 1.00
C ARG A 18 8.75 0.06 1.53
N ARG A 19 7.82 0.68 0.80
CA ARG A 19 7.17 1.93 1.21
C ARG A 19 6.48 1.77 2.56
N LEU A 20 5.61 0.76 2.69
CA LEU A 20 4.89 0.50 3.93
C LEU A 20 5.83 0.17 5.09
N ARG A 21 6.87 -0.63 4.85
CA ARG A 21 7.91 -0.94 5.84
C ARG A 21 8.58 0.33 6.36
N VAL A 22 9.03 1.21 5.47
CA VAL A 22 9.71 2.46 5.85
C VAL A 22 8.76 3.42 6.56
N THR A 23 7.49 3.52 6.15
CA THR A 23 6.49 4.34 6.85
C THR A 23 6.27 3.90 8.29
N GLN A 24 6.50 2.62 8.60
CA GLN A 24 6.43 2.09 9.97
C GLN A 24 7.74 2.18 10.75
N GLY A 25 8.80 2.74 10.14
CA GLY A 25 10.11 2.86 10.77
C GLY A 25 10.89 1.55 10.85
N PHE A 26 10.45 0.49 10.16
CA PHE A 26 11.13 -0.80 10.17
C PHE A 26 12.33 -0.83 9.21
N ARG A 27 13.42 -1.42 9.67
CA ARG A 27 14.54 -1.91 8.85
C ARG A 27 14.14 -3.21 8.15
N GLN A 28 14.91 -3.62 7.14
CA GLN A 28 14.65 -4.89 6.45
C GLN A 28 14.78 -6.09 7.40
N GLU A 29 15.72 -6.02 8.35
CA GLU A 29 15.91 -7.04 9.39
C GLU A 29 14.70 -7.17 10.30
N ASP A 30 14.08 -6.06 10.71
CA ASP A 30 12.86 -6.05 11.53
C ASP A 30 11.69 -6.75 10.81
N LEU A 31 11.51 -6.47 9.51
CA LEU A 31 10.45 -7.13 8.73
C LEU A 31 10.76 -8.61 8.52
N ALA A 32 12.03 -8.96 8.31
CA ALA A 32 12.45 -10.35 8.12
C ALA A 32 12.22 -11.19 9.37
N GLU A 33 12.55 -10.65 10.55
CA GLU A 33 12.29 -11.28 11.85
C GLU A 33 10.78 -11.53 12.02
N LYS A 34 9.95 -10.50 11.82
CA LYS A 34 8.48 -10.62 11.91
C LYS A 34 7.89 -11.61 10.91
N CYS A 35 8.50 -11.75 9.73
CA CYS A 35 8.05 -12.70 8.70
C CYS A 35 8.63 -14.10 8.89
N GLY A 36 9.59 -14.31 9.79
CA GLY A 36 10.30 -15.58 9.92
C GLY A 36 11.09 -15.96 8.67
N CYS A 37 11.84 -15.01 8.10
CA CYS A 37 12.70 -15.24 6.94
C CYS A 37 14.02 -14.46 7.06
N THR A 38 14.88 -14.52 6.04
CA THR A 38 16.17 -13.82 6.06
C THR A 38 16.02 -12.37 5.59
N THR A 39 16.85 -11.47 6.12
CA THR A 39 16.93 -10.06 5.66
C THR A 39 17.19 -9.98 4.15
N SER A 40 18.02 -10.88 3.63
CA SER A 40 18.29 -10.99 2.19
C SER A 40 17.02 -11.32 1.39
N HIS A 41 16.18 -12.23 1.88
CA HIS A 41 14.93 -12.58 1.20
C HIS A 41 13.96 -11.39 1.14
N ILE A 42 13.78 -10.64 2.24
CA ILE A 42 13.02 -9.38 2.22
C ILE A 42 13.61 -8.40 1.20
N GLY A 43 14.94 -8.21 1.21
CA GLY A 43 15.61 -7.35 0.26
C GLY A 43 15.40 -7.78 -1.21
N GLN A 44 15.40 -9.07 -1.51
CA GLN A 44 15.12 -9.58 -2.84
C GLN A 44 13.66 -9.34 -3.25
N ILE A 45 12.70 -9.54 -2.34
CA ILE A 45 11.27 -9.26 -2.58
C ILE A 45 11.06 -7.77 -2.87
N GLU A 46 11.61 -6.88 -2.03
CA GLU A 46 11.44 -5.43 -2.17
C GLU A 46 12.03 -4.87 -3.47
N ASN A 47 13.05 -5.53 -4.01
CA ASN A 47 13.65 -5.17 -5.29
C ASN A 47 13.03 -5.92 -6.48
N GLY A 48 11.96 -6.69 -6.28
CA GLY A 48 11.29 -7.47 -7.33
C GLY A 48 12.13 -8.60 -7.93
N ARG A 49 13.20 -9.03 -7.25
CA ARG A 49 14.14 -10.05 -7.75
C ARG A 49 13.63 -11.48 -7.54
N VAL A 50 12.72 -11.67 -6.59
CA VAL A 50 12.08 -12.96 -6.32
C VAL A 50 10.57 -12.75 -6.16
N LYS A 51 9.82 -13.76 -6.58
CA LYS A 51 8.37 -13.83 -6.39
C LYS A 51 8.08 -14.41 -5.00
N PRO A 52 7.45 -13.66 -4.07
CA PRO A 52 6.98 -14.23 -2.82
C PRO A 52 5.85 -15.24 -3.08
N SER A 53 5.76 -16.27 -2.24
CA SER A 53 4.57 -17.13 -2.20
C SER A 53 3.37 -16.36 -1.63
N LEU A 54 2.15 -16.86 -1.82
CA LEU A 54 0.96 -16.25 -1.22
C LEU A 54 1.07 -16.17 0.31
N GLU A 55 1.58 -17.23 0.94
CA GLU A 55 1.81 -17.28 2.40
C GLU A 55 2.84 -16.23 2.83
N MET A 56 3.89 -15.99 2.05
CA MET A 56 4.85 -14.93 2.33
C MET A 56 4.20 -13.54 2.18
N THR A 57 3.41 -13.32 1.14
CA THR A 57 2.68 -12.07 0.93
C THR A 57 1.72 -11.78 2.10
N VAL A 58 0.97 -12.78 2.58
CA VAL A 58 0.09 -12.65 3.75
C VAL A 58 0.90 -12.37 5.02
N ARG A 59 2.02 -13.06 5.24
CA ARG A 59 2.91 -12.78 6.39
C ARG A 59 3.43 -11.35 6.38
N ILE A 60 3.88 -10.86 5.23
CA ILE A 60 4.35 -9.48 5.06
C ILE A 60 3.22 -8.49 5.36
N ALA A 61 2.02 -8.72 4.84
CA ALA A 61 0.86 -7.87 5.09
C ALA A 61 0.57 -7.77 6.60
N ASN A 62 0.50 -8.92 7.29
CA ASN A 62 0.28 -8.97 8.73
C ASN A 62 1.40 -8.28 9.53
N ALA A 63 2.66 -8.53 9.18
CA ALA A 63 3.83 -7.94 9.84
C ALA A 63 3.84 -6.40 9.70
N LEU A 64 3.30 -5.89 8.59
CA LEU A 64 3.13 -4.47 8.30
C LEU A 64 1.74 -3.96 8.71
N ASN A 65 0.96 -4.70 9.51
CA ASN A 65 -0.40 -4.30 9.90
C ASN A 65 -1.23 -3.72 8.73
N ALA A 66 -1.13 -4.39 7.58
CA ALA A 66 -1.73 -4.01 6.31
C ALA A 66 -2.50 -5.20 5.73
N THR A 67 -3.33 -4.93 4.74
CA THR A 67 -4.04 -5.95 3.95
C THR A 67 -3.27 -6.26 2.67
N THR A 68 -3.54 -7.41 2.07
CA THR A 68 -2.95 -7.80 0.79
C THR A 68 -3.32 -6.83 -0.34
N ASP A 69 -4.52 -6.26 -0.30
CA ASP A 69 -4.97 -5.22 -1.24
C ASP A 69 -4.05 -3.99 -1.22
N GLN A 70 -3.58 -3.60 -0.03
CA GLN A 70 -2.65 -2.48 0.12
C GLN A 70 -1.26 -2.80 -0.45
N LEU A 71 -0.82 -4.06 -0.35
CA LEU A 71 0.43 -4.49 -0.98
C LEU A 71 0.30 -4.50 -2.51
N LEU A 72 -0.84 -4.99 -3.00
CA LEU A 72 -1.13 -5.23 -4.42
C LEU A 72 -1.89 -4.08 -5.09
N ALA A 73 -1.94 -2.88 -4.50
CA ALA A 73 -2.85 -1.82 -4.94
C ALA A 73 -2.77 -1.52 -6.46
N HIS A 74 -1.57 -1.57 -7.04
CA HIS A 74 -1.33 -1.31 -8.47
C HIS A 74 -1.78 -2.43 -9.42
N GLU A 75 -2.17 -3.60 -8.91
CA GLU A 75 -2.73 -4.70 -9.70
C GLU A 75 -4.23 -4.54 -9.93
N PHE A 76 -4.91 -3.68 -9.16
CA PHE A 76 -6.34 -3.48 -9.27
C PHE A 76 -6.68 -2.43 -10.33
N SER A 77 -7.80 -2.63 -11.03
CA SER A 77 -8.31 -1.67 -12.03
C SER A 77 -8.75 -0.33 -11.44
N ARG A 78 -8.94 -0.27 -10.12
CA ARG A 78 -9.43 0.91 -9.38
C ARG A 78 -8.66 1.06 -8.06
N PRO A 79 -7.35 1.37 -8.12
CA PRO A 79 -6.49 1.47 -6.93
C PRO A 79 -6.95 2.58 -5.97
N GLU A 80 -7.58 3.64 -6.49
CA GLU A 80 -8.09 4.77 -5.70
C GLU A 80 -9.07 4.34 -4.61
N LYS A 81 -9.83 3.26 -4.83
CA LYS A 81 -10.78 2.73 -3.84
C LYS A 81 -10.10 2.18 -2.60
N ILE A 82 -8.91 1.61 -2.75
CA ILE A 82 -8.13 1.05 -1.64
C ILE A 82 -7.68 2.20 -0.74
N TYR A 83 -7.09 3.25 -1.33
CA TYR A 83 -6.69 4.45 -0.61
C TYR A 83 -7.87 5.18 0.05
N LEU A 84 -9.01 5.31 -0.65
CA LEU A 84 -10.20 5.94 -0.09
C LEU A 84 -10.76 5.17 1.12
N LYS A 85 -10.75 3.83 1.06
CA LYS A 85 -11.16 2.99 2.19
C LYS A 85 -10.26 3.21 3.40
N GLU A 86 -8.94 3.21 3.22
CA GLU A 86 -7.98 3.48 4.30
C GLU A 86 -8.19 4.86 4.94
N ILE A 87 -8.40 5.89 4.10
CA ILE A 87 -8.65 7.25 4.56
C ILE A 87 -9.93 7.28 5.39
N ALA A 88 -11.01 6.65 4.92
CA ALA A 88 -12.27 6.57 5.65
C ALA A 88 -12.10 5.89 7.02
N GLU A 89 -11.48 4.70 7.06
CA GLU A 89 -11.22 3.95 8.30
C GLU A 89 -10.33 4.73 9.29
N ARG A 90 -9.37 5.51 8.79
CA ARG A 90 -8.52 6.37 9.62
C ARG A 90 -9.30 7.55 10.18
N ILE A 91 -10.12 8.20 9.35
CA ILE A 91 -10.92 9.37 9.74
C ILE A 91 -11.96 8.98 10.80
N GLU A 92 -12.56 7.79 10.71
CA GLU A 92 -13.54 7.28 11.66
C GLU A 92 -13.04 7.21 13.12
N LYS A 93 -11.72 7.13 13.33
CA LYS A 93 -11.11 7.11 14.67
C LYS A 93 -11.15 8.46 15.39
N TYR A 94 -11.51 9.55 14.71
CA TYR A 94 -11.54 10.89 15.28
C TYR A 94 -12.98 11.35 15.64
N PRO A 95 -13.13 12.31 16.58
CA PRO A 95 -14.43 12.95 16.85
C PRO A 95 -15.05 13.58 15.61
N VAL A 96 -16.39 13.65 15.57
CA VAL A 96 -17.16 14.18 14.42
C VAL A 96 -16.64 15.53 13.91
N SER A 97 -16.29 16.45 14.80
CA SER A 97 -15.73 17.76 14.41
C SER A 97 -14.44 17.66 13.59
N LYS A 98 -13.50 16.78 13.98
CA LYS A 98 -12.26 16.54 13.23
C LYS A 98 -12.52 15.82 11.91
N ARG A 99 -13.55 14.96 11.86
CA ARG A 99 -13.98 14.29 10.62
C ARG A 99 -14.49 15.30 9.60
N ILE A 100 -15.37 16.22 10.03
CA ILE A 100 -15.88 17.32 9.19
C ILE A 100 -14.72 18.16 8.68
N LEU A 101 -13.81 18.59 9.57
CA LEU A 101 -12.64 19.38 9.17
C LEU A 101 -11.75 18.67 8.15
N ALA A 102 -11.54 17.36 8.30
CA ALA A 102 -10.77 16.57 7.33
C ALA A 102 -11.45 16.56 5.94
N CYS A 103 -12.78 16.41 5.90
CA CYS A 103 -13.55 16.46 4.66
C CYS A 103 -13.50 17.86 4.00
N GLU A 104 -13.64 18.93 4.79
CA GLU A 104 -13.53 20.31 4.30
C GLU A 104 -12.15 20.61 3.72
N GLY A 105 -11.09 20.17 4.41
CA GLY A 105 -9.72 20.28 3.92
C GLY A 105 -9.51 19.52 2.60
N PHE A 106 -10.07 18.31 2.48
CA PHE A 106 -10.01 17.54 1.25
C PHE A 106 -10.75 18.21 0.09
N ASN A 107 -11.96 18.75 0.33
CA ASN A 107 -12.70 19.51 -0.69
C ASN A 107 -11.91 20.75 -1.14
N THR A 108 -11.31 21.49 -0.21
CA THR A 108 -10.46 22.65 -0.53
C THR A 108 -9.27 22.26 -1.41
N TYR A 109 -8.66 21.10 -1.12
CA TYR A 109 -7.59 20.56 -1.95
C TYR A 109 -8.08 20.18 -3.35
N LEU A 110 -9.24 19.53 -3.47
CA LEU A 110 -9.85 19.18 -4.77
C LEU A 110 -10.18 20.43 -5.61
N ASP A 111 -10.74 21.47 -4.99
CA ASP A 111 -11.01 22.75 -5.66
C ASP A 111 -9.74 23.39 -6.22
N SER A 112 -8.63 23.23 -5.49
CA SER A 112 -7.33 23.72 -5.93
C SER A 112 -6.82 22.95 -7.15
N LEU A 113 -6.96 21.62 -7.18
CA LEU A 113 -6.60 20.81 -8.35
C LEU A 113 -7.37 21.21 -9.62
N GLY A 114 -8.67 21.50 -9.48
CA GLY A 114 -9.52 21.93 -10.60
C GLY A 114 -9.14 23.30 -11.18
N LYS A 115 -8.47 24.17 -10.40
CA LYS A 115 -7.94 25.45 -10.88
C LYS A 115 -6.65 25.27 -11.70
N PHE A 116 -5.82 24.27 -11.37
CA PHE A 116 -4.59 23.98 -12.10
C PHE A 116 -4.79 23.16 -13.38
N SER A 117 -5.92 22.46 -13.54
CA SER A 117 -6.21 21.67 -14.76
C SER A 117 -6.77 22.50 -15.93
N LYS A 118 -6.92 23.83 -15.77
CA LYS A 118 -7.43 24.76 -16.79
C LYS A 118 -6.35 25.61 -17.47
N THR A 119 -5.06 25.31 -17.23
CA THR A 119 -3.91 25.95 -17.90
C THR A 119 -3.17 24.90 -18.72
#